data_AF-A0AAW7KKS0-F1
#
_entry.id   AF-A0AAW7KKS0-F1
#
_cell.length_a   1.000
_cell.length_b   1.000
_cell.length_c   1.000
_cell.angle_alpha   90.00
_cell.angle_beta   90.00
_cell.angle_gamma   90.00
#
_symmetry.space_group_name_H-M   'P 1'
#
loop_
_entity.id
_entity.type
_entity.pdbx_description
1 polymer ?
#
loop_
_entity_poly.entity_id
_entity_poly.type
_entity_poly.pdbx_seq_one_letter_code
_entity_poly.pdbx_strand_id
1 'polypeptide(L)'
;MGMWELVVVFIVGLVVLGPERLPVAIRTVSKWVKTAKSLANSVKAEVSEELRIHELHENLKKAEQQELKDLSPELQSSLTELQKAAESVTHSYKKTQPDTSNNQQLDEKK
;
A
#
# COMPACT_ATOMS: atom_id res chain seq x y z
N MET A 1 25.38 14.87 34.60
CA MET A 1 26.10 14.07 33.58
C MET A 1 26.54 15.01 32.49
N GLY A 2 27.84 15.29 32.43
CA GLY A 2 28.41 16.40 31.65
C GLY A 2 29.22 15.91 30.45
N MET A 3 29.53 16.83 29.53
CA MET A 3 30.35 16.55 28.33
C MET A 3 31.65 15.79 28.63
N TRP A 4 32.21 15.96 29.83
CA TRP A 4 33.37 15.22 30.31
C TRP A 4 33.19 13.69 30.29
N GLU A 5 31.99 13.20 30.64
CA GLU A 5 31.69 11.77 30.64
C GLU A 5 31.75 11.18 29.23
N LEU A 6 31.24 11.92 28.23
CA LEU A 6 31.34 11.51 26.82
C LEU A 6 32.80 11.46 26.33
N VAL A 7 33.65 12.39 26.79
CA VAL A 7 35.08 12.40 26.46
C VAL A 7 35.77 11.17 27.04
N VAL A 8 35.50 10.82 28.30
CA VAL A 8 36.06 9.62 28.93
C VAL A 8 35.62 8.35 28.19
N VAL A 9 34.33 8.22 27.86
CA VAL A 9 33.79 7.08 27.10
C VAL A 9 34.43 7.01 25.70
N PHE A 10 34.64 8.14 25.04
CA PHE A 10 35.29 8.19 23.74
C PHE A 10 36.75 7.73 23.80
N ILE A 11 37.52 8.20 24.79
CA ILE A 11 38.90 7.76 25.01
C ILE A 11 38.95 6.25 25.28
N VAL A 12 38.09 5.73 26.16
CA VAL A 12 38.02 4.29 26.43
C VAL A 12 37.68 3.51 25.16
N GLY A 13 36.72 3.99 24.36
CA GLY A 13 36.38 3.39 23.06
C GLY A 13 37.57 3.36 22.09
N LEU A 14 38.36 4.42 22.04
CA LEU A 14 39.58 4.50 21.22
C LEU A 14 40.67 3.53 21.69
N VAL A 15 40.85 3.36 23.00
CA VAL A 15 41.88 2.47 23.55
C VAL A 15 41.49 1.00 23.37
N VAL A 16 40.23 0.65 23.63
CA VAL A 16 39.74 -0.74 23.57
C VAL A 16 39.64 -1.25 22.14
N LEU A 17 39.04 -0.45 21.25
CA LEU A 17 38.78 -0.85 19.87
C LEU A 17 39.90 -0.38 18.92
N GLY A 18 40.59 0.70 19.25
CA GLY A 18 41.55 1.36 18.39
C GLY A 18 40.92 2.46 17.53
N PRO A 19 41.63 3.57 17.25
CA PRO A 19 41.14 4.68 16.42
C PRO A 19 40.79 4.25 14.99
N GLU A 20 41.51 3.27 14.45
CA GLU A 20 41.31 2.75 13.10
C GLU A 20 40.02 1.92 12.96
N ARG A 21 39.53 1.31 14.06
CA ARG A 21 38.43 0.35 14.02
C ARG A 21 37.07 0.95 14.42
N LEU A 22 37.05 2.01 15.23
CA LEU A 22 35.82 2.80 15.49
C LEU A 22 35.08 3.26 14.23
N PRO A 23 35.72 3.89 13.23
CA PRO A 23 35.03 4.33 12.01
C PRO A 23 34.48 3.15 11.20
N VAL A 24 35.15 1.99 11.25
CA VAL A 24 34.68 0.77 10.61
C VAL A 24 33.43 0.23 11.32
N ALA A 25 33.41 0.20 12.65
CA ALA A 25 32.26 -0.23 13.43
C ALA A 25 31.02 0.64 13.18
N ILE A 26 31.18 1.97 13.17
CA ILE A 26 30.10 2.92 12.86
C ILE A 26 29.54 2.67 11.45
N ARG A 27 30.40 2.42 10.46
CA ARG A 27 29.96 2.10 9.09
C ARG A 27 29.17 0.80 9.03
N THR A 28 29.57 -0.21 9.78
CA THR A 28 28.84 -1.49 9.83
C THR A 28 27.47 -1.33 10.47
N VAL A 29 27.41 -0.71 11.66
CA VAL A 29 26.15 -0.47 12.38
C VAL A 29 25.23 0.44 11.55
N SER A 30 25.74 1.52 10.98
CA SER A 30 24.94 2.44 10.15
C SER A 30 24.42 1.77 8.88
N LYS A 31 25.19 0.88 8.24
CA LYS A 31 24.69 0.05 7.13
C LYS A 31 23.53 -0.83 7.58
N TRP A 32 23.65 -1.52 8.72
CA TRP A 32 22.59 -2.40 9.22
C TRP A 32 21.32 -1.62 9.56
N VAL A 33 21.45 -0.46 10.22
CA VAL A 33 20.32 0.44 10.50
C VAL A 33 19.68 0.96 9.21
N LYS A 34 20.49 1.35 8.21
CA LYS A 34 20.00 1.80 6.91
C LYS A 34 19.26 0.70 6.17
N THR A 35 19.78 -0.52 6.18
CA THR A 35 19.11 -1.69 5.57
C THR A 35 17.79 -1.97 6.29
N ALA A 36 17.77 -2.01 7.63
CA ALA A 36 16.54 -2.19 8.40
C ALA A 36 15.51 -1.10 8.11
N LYS A 37 15.93 0.17 8.04
CA LYS A 37 15.08 1.30 7.65
C LYS A 37 14.54 1.16 6.22
N SER A 38 15.38 0.73 5.28
CA SER A 38 14.97 0.48 3.90
C SER A 38 13.95 -0.63 3.80
N LEU A 39 14.17 -1.75 4.50
CA LEU A 39 13.22 -2.86 4.57
C LEU A 39 11.89 -2.42 5.17
N ALA A 40 11.92 -1.63 6.26
CA ALA A 40 10.71 -1.05 6.84
C ALA A 40 9.98 -0.11 5.87
N ASN A 41 10.72 0.67 5.06
CA ASN A 41 10.14 1.53 4.02
C ASN A 41 9.58 0.72 2.85
N SER A 42 10.24 -0.37 2.44
CA SER A 42 9.78 -1.28 1.40
C SER A 42 8.53 -2.05 1.84
N VAL A 43 8.51 -2.58 3.07
CA VAL A 43 7.31 -3.19 3.66
C VAL A 43 6.21 -2.15 3.86
N LYS A 44 6.51 -0.89 4.19
CA LYS A 44 5.48 0.18 4.15
C LYS A 44 4.97 0.42 2.73
N ALA A 45 5.82 0.36 1.71
CA ALA A 45 5.42 0.48 0.31
C ALA A 45 4.54 -0.71 -0.11
N GLU A 46 4.87 -1.94 0.29
CA GLU A 46 4.12 -3.17 -0.02
C GLU A 46 2.88 -3.37 0.88
N VAL A 47 2.86 -2.89 2.12
CA VAL A 47 1.69 -2.95 3.03
C VAL A 47 0.75 -1.77 2.77
N SER A 48 1.24 -0.65 2.24
CA SER A 48 0.41 0.35 1.57
C SER A 48 -0.26 -0.23 0.32
N GLU A 49 0.30 -1.30 -0.26
CA GLU A 49 -0.26 -2.03 -1.41
C GLU A 49 -1.45 -2.92 -1.00
N GLU A 50 -1.52 -3.46 0.24
CA GLU A 50 -2.59 -4.42 0.60
C GLU A 50 -3.41 -4.14 1.89
N LEU A 51 -2.87 -3.53 2.96
CA LEU A 51 -3.59 -3.44 4.25
C LEU A 51 -3.39 -2.10 4.99
N ARG A 52 -3.81 -1.01 4.35
CA ARG A 52 -4.31 0.19 5.06
C ARG A 52 -5.46 0.87 4.33
N ILE A 53 -6.39 0.07 3.81
CA ILE A 53 -7.51 0.52 2.98
C ILE A 53 -8.56 1.35 3.76
N HIS A 54 -8.44 1.55 5.07
CA HIS A 54 -9.41 2.38 5.79
C HIS A 54 -8.82 3.56 6.59
N GLU A 55 -7.49 3.65 6.77
CA GLU A 55 -6.89 4.78 7.50
C GLU A 55 -5.97 5.65 6.62
N LEU A 56 -5.22 5.07 5.67
CA LEU A 56 -4.59 5.87 4.61
C LEU A 56 -5.65 6.32 3.61
N HIS A 57 -6.64 5.48 3.32
CA HIS A 57 -7.77 5.81 2.45
C HIS A 57 -8.65 6.92 3.04
N GLU A 58 -8.87 7.00 4.36
CA GLU A 58 -9.58 8.13 4.99
C GLU A 58 -8.79 9.45 4.87
N ASN A 59 -7.46 9.38 4.99
CA ASN A 59 -6.59 10.55 4.81
C ASN A 59 -6.43 10.95 3.32
N LEU A 60 -6.42 10.00 2.38
CA LEU A 60 -6.39 10.24 0.93
C LEU A 60 -7.76 10.66 0.38
N LYS A 61 -8.86 10.03 0.80
CA LYS A 61 -10.24 10.35 0.38
C LYS A 61 -10.66 11.75 0.84
N LYS A 62 -10.22 12.19 2.02
CA LYS A 62 -10.40 13.58 2.47
C LYS A 62 -9.65 14.59 1.59
N ALA A 63 -8.51 14.21 1.02
CA ALA A 63 -7.77 15.04 0.08
C ALA A 63 -8.41 15.05 -1.32
N GLU A 64 -8.79 13.88 -1.87
CA GLU A 64 -9.46 13.77 -3.19
C GLU A 64 -10.80 14.51 -3.26
N GLN A 65 -11.66 14.38 -2.23
CA GLN A 65 -12.97 15.06 -2.21
C GLN A 65 -12.87 16.59 -2.25
N GLN A 66 -11.71 17.13 -1.88
CA GLN A 66 -11.43 18.55 -1.92
C GLN A 66 -11.11 19.05 -3.34
N GLU A 67 -10.60 18.16 -4.20
CA GLU A 67 -10.16 18.44 -5.58
C GLU A 67 -11.28 18.17 -6.61
N LEU A 68 -12.15 17.18 -6.38
CA LEU A 68 -13.28 16.84 -7.25
C LEU A 68 -14.32 17.97 -7.42
N LYS A 69 -14.30 18.98 -6.56
CA LYS A 69 -15.16 20.16 -6.68
C LYS A 69 -14.75 21.09 -7.84
N ASP A 70 -13.58 20.90 -8.45
CA ASP A 70 -12.97 21.84 -9.39
C ASP A 70 -12.91 21.39 -10.87
N LEU A 71 -13.42 20.21 -11.27
CA LEU A 71 -13.15 19.69 -12.64
C LEU A 71 -14.31 19.75 -13.67
N SER A 72 -13.92 20.14 -14.89
CA SER A 72 -14.68 20.62 -16.07
C SER A 72 -15.59 19.58 -16.79
N PRO A 73 -16.64 20.03 -17.52
CA PRO A 73 -17.74 19.18 -18.01
C PRO A 73 -17.34 18.11 -19.04
N GLU A 74 -16.25 18.31 -19.78
CA GLU A 74 -15.76 17.37 -20.79
C GLU A 74 -15.32 16.01 -20.17
N LEU A 75 -14.71 16.04 -18.98
CA LEU A 75 -14.31 14.83 -18.25
C LEU A 75 -15.51 14.08 -17.66
N GLN A 76 -16.55 14.80 -17.22
CA GLN A 76 -17.76 14.17 -16.68
C GLN A 76 -18.55 13.40 -17.75
N SER A 77 -18.64 13.97 -18.96
CA SER A 77 -19.28 13.29 -20.10
C SER A 77 -18.54 12.00 -20.48
N SER A 78 -17.21 12.03 -20.45
CA SER A 78 -16.35 10.88 -20.75
C SER A 78 -16.45 9.78 -19.69
N LEU A 79 -16.49 10.14 -18.40
CA LEU A 79 -16.66 9.16 -17.32
C LEU A 79 -18.05 8.49 -17.36
N THR A 80 -19.09 9.24 -17.77
CA THR A 80 -20.46 8.71 -17.89
C THR A 80 -20.59 7.70 -19.04
N GLU A 81 -19.96 7.99 -20.18
CA GLU A 81 -19.95 7.06 -21.33
C GLU A 81 -19.19 5.77 -21.00
N LEU A 82 -18.07 5.87 -20.27
CA LEU A 82 -17.31 4.73 -19.76
C LEU A 82 -18.08 3.90 -18.74
N GLN A 83 -18.83 4.55 -17.84
CA GLN A 83 -19.64 3.84 -16.86
C GLN A 83 -20.78 3.07 -17.53
N LYS A 84 -21.42 3.67 -18.54
CA LYS A 84 -22.49 3.03 -19.32
C LYS A 84 -21.99 1.84 -20.14
N ALA A 85 -20.77 1.93 -20.68
CA ALA A 85 -20.10 0.82 -21.34
C ALA A 85 -19.78 -0.32 -20.34
N ALA A 86 -19.26 -0.01 -19.16
CA ALA A 86 -18.94 -0.99 -18.12
C ALA A 86 -20.19 -1.74 -17.60
N GLU A 87 -21.33 -1.04 -17.51
CA GLU A 87 -22.60 -1.64 -17.07
C GLU A 87 -23.16 -2.64 -18.10
N SER A 88 -23.02 -2.34 -19.39
CA SER A 88 -23.48 -3.22 -20.48
C SER A 88 -22.70 -4.54 -20.55
N VAL A 89 -21.41 -4.51 -20.21
CA VAL A 89 -20.53 -5.70 -20.14
C VAL A 89 -20.87 -6.54 -18.91
N THR A 90 -21.14 -5.90 -17.77
CA THR A 90 -21.52 -6.59 -16.53
C THR A 90 -22.87 -7.32 -16.67
N HIS A 91 -23.85 -6.71 -17.34
CA HIS A 91 -25.14 -7.37 -17.61
C HIS A 91 -25.03 -8.58 -18.54
N SER A 92 -24.02 -8.60 -19.42
CA SER A 92 -23.79 -9.71 -20.35
C SER A 92 -23.24 -10.96 -19.64
N TYR A 93 -22.46 -10.79 -18.57
CA TYR A 93 -21.95 -11.89 -17.74
C TYR A 93 -23.04 -12.59 -16.92
N LYS A 94 -24.13 -11.89 -16.58
CA LYS A 94 -25.30 -12.47 -15.89
C LYS A 94 -26.14 -13.38 -16.81
N LYS A 95 -25.90 -13.36 -18.13
CA LYS A 95 -26.73 -14.05 -19.13
C LYS A 95 -26.17 -15.40 -19.61
N THR A 96 -25.01 -15.85 -19.13
CA THR A 96 -24.35 -17.08 -19.61
C THR A 96 -24.22 -18.12 -18.50
N GLN A 97 -25.34 -18.63 -18.02
CA GLN A 97 -25.43 -19.90 -17.28
C GLN A 97 -26.09 -20.91 -18.25
N PRO A 98 -25.49 -22.08 -18.55
CA PRO A 98 -26.01 -22.98 -19.57
C PRO A 98 -27.20 -23.78 -19.03
N ASP A 99 -28.39 -23.49 -19.58
CA ASP A 99 -29.60 -24.27 -19.40
C ASP A 99 -29.40 -25.70 -19.93
N THR A 100 -29.25 -26.67 -19.01
CA THR A 100 -29.46 -28.09 -19.32
C THR A 100 -30.94 -28.38 -19.15
N SER A 101 -31.68 -28.31 -20.25
CA SER A 101 -33.05 -28.83 -20.36
C SER A 101 -32.99 -30.33 -20.68
N ASN A 102 -33.52 -31.21 -19.81
CA ASN A 102 -34.55 -32.18 -20.23
C ASN A 102 -35.15 -33.05 -19.09
N ASN A 103 -36.48 -33.02 -19.03
CA ASN A 103 -37.43 -34.08 -18.66
C ASN A 103 -37.55 -34.60 -17.21
N GLN A 104 -38.52 -34.03 -16.47
CA GLN A 104 -39.55 -34.79 -15.73
C GLN A 104 -40.66 -33.86 -15.21
N GLN A 105 -41.57 -33.40 -16.10
CA GLN A 105 -42.85 -32.83 -15.65
C GLN A 105 -43.96 -32.86 -16.73
N LEU A 106 -44.44 -34.06 -17.05
CA LEU A 106 -45.84 -34.37 -17.38
C LEU A 106 -46.10 -35.68 -16.61
N ASP A 107 -47.04 -35.79 -15.68
CA ASP A 107 -48.50 -35.66 -15.80
C ASP A 107 -49.09 -35.16 -14.47
N GLU A 108 -49.85 -34.08 -14.52
CA GLU A 108 -51.33 -34.10 -14.48
C GLU A 108 -51.94 -34.42 -13.11
N LYS A 109 -52.28 -33.31 -12.45
CA LYS A 109 -53.36 -33.10 -11.50
C LYS A 109 -54.64 -33.86 -11.91
N LYS A 110 -54.93 -35.02 -11.29
CA LYS A 110 -56.31 -35.45 -10.99
C LYS A 110 -56.37 -36.45 -9.83
#